data_AF-A0A7J2HXC7-F1
#
_entry.id   AF-A0A7J2HXC7-F1
#
_cell.length_a   1.000
_cell.length_b   1.000
_cell.length_c   1.000
_cell.angle_alpha   90.00
_cell.angle_beta   90.00
_cell.angle_gamma   90.00
#
_symmetry.space_group_name_H-M   'P 1'
#
loop_
_entity.id
_entity.type
_entity.pdbx_description
1 polymer ?
#
loop_
_entity_poly.entity_id
_entity_poly.type
_entity_poly.pdbx_seq_one_letter_code
_entity_poly.pdbx_strand_id
1 'polypeptide(L)'
;VRVGPVDGFIHISQLGDDVFIQRGGVLQGRKTKITYRPGDRIRARVTAVSKPDPTAPKRGEPIIRIALSCRQPGLGKIEEKEEEESAKT
;
A
#
# COMPACT_ATOMS: atom_id res chain seq x y z
N VAL A 1 -1.72 4.53 -3.80
CA VAL A 1 -2.14 3.13 -4.02
C VAL A 1 -3.56 3.16 -4.52
N ARG A 2 -3.85 2.66 -5.73
CA ARG A 2 -5.21 2.73 -6.27
C ARG A 2 -6.06 1.61 -5.64
N VAL A 3 -7.11 1.98 -4.92
CA VAL A 3 -8.06 1.05 -4.28
C VAL A 3 -9.41 1.20 -4.99
N GLY A 4 -9.44 0.83 -6.27
CA GLY A 4 -10.60 1.02 -7.14
C GLY A 4 -10.78 2.47 -7.60
N PRO A 5 -11.92 3.13 -7.32
CA PRO A 5 -12.22 4.49 -7.79
C PRO A 5 -11.52 5.60 -6.98
N VAL A 6 -10.83 5.23 -5.90
CA VAL A 6 -10.20 6.15 -4.94
C VAL A 6 -8.74 5.78 -4.72
N ASP A 7 -7.94 6.78 -4.39
CA ASP A 7 -6.53 6.59 -4.04
C ASP A 7 -6.34 6.53 -2.53
N GLY A 8 -5.65 5.48 -2.09
CA GLY A 8 -5.18 5.32 -0.71
C GLY A 8 -3.74 5.76 -0.54
N PHE A 9 -3.46 6.34 0.62
CA PHE A 9 -2.16 6.80 1.05
C PHE A 9 -1.57 5.85 2.10
N ILE A 10 -0.33 5.42 1.88
CA ILE A 10 0.47 4.69 2.87
C ILE A 10 1.64 5.57 3.24
N HIS A 11 1.79 5.85 4.54
CA HIS A 11 2.97 6.53 5.05
C HIS A 11 4.18 5.57 5.04
N ILE A 12 5.40 6.06 4.81
CA ILE A 12 6.60 5.21 4.72
C ILE A 12 6.81 4.32 5.96
N SER A 13 6.50 4.85 7.14
CA SER A 13 6.58 4.12 8.42
C SER A 13 5.48 3.07 8.62
N GLN A 14 4.53 2.96 7.67
CA GLN A 14 3.42 2.02 7.69
C GLN A 14 3.60 0.88 6.66
N LEU A 15 4.70 0.84 5.91
CA LEU A 15 4.98 -0.21 4.93
C LEU A 15 5.35 -1.57 5.55
N GLY A 16 5.84 -1.57 6.78
CA GLY A 16 6.27 -2.78 7.49
C GLY A 16 7.05 -2.42 8.75
N ASP A 17 7.51 -3.44 9.48
CA ASP A 17 8.38 -3.28 10.65
C ASP A 17 9.86 -3.20 10.26
N ASP A 18 10.17 -2.37 9.26
CA ASP A 18 11.50 -2.18 8.72
C ASP A 18 11.72 -0.71 8.33
N VAL A 19 12.98 -0.31 8.21
CA VAL A 19 13.37 1.01 7.70
C VAL A 19 13.40 0.94 6.18
N PHE A 20 12.42 1.59 5.55
CA PHE A 20 12.38 1.74 4.10
C PHE A 20 13.14 3.00 3.66
N ILE A 21 13.97 2.85 2.64
CA ILE A 21 14.73 3.95 2.02
C ILE A 21 14.22 4.14 0.60
N GLN A 22 13.92 5.38 0.22
CA GLN A 22 13.57 5.73 -1.14
C GLN A 22 14.83 5.97 -1.97
N ARG A 23 15.04 5.20 -3.04
CA ARG A 23 16.11 5.42 -4.04
C ARG A 23 15.54 5.22 -5.44
N GLY A 24 15.71 6.21 -6.32
CA GLY A 24 15.34 6.09 -7.74
C GLY A 24 13.86 5.79 -8.00
N GLY A 25 12.95 6.31 -7.17
CA GLY A 25 11.50 6.04 -7.30
C GLY A 25 11.05 4.68 -6.76
N VAL A 26 11.96 3.96 -6.09
CA VAL A 26 11.71 2.65 -5.49
C VAL A 26 11.89 2.74 -3.97
N LEU A 27 11.06 2.02 -3.20
CA LEU A 27 11.18 1.92 -1.75
C LEU A 27 11.79 0.56 -1.38
N GLN A 28 12.94 0.57 -0.73
CA GLN A 28 13.66 -0.66 -0.36
C GLN A 28 13.80 -0.78 1.15
N GLY A 29 13.37 -1.92 1.70
CA GLY A 29 13.54 -2.26 3.11
C GLY A 29 14.98 -2.68 3.41
N ARG A 30 15.57 -2.13 4.48
CA ARG A 30 16.98 -2.38 4.82
C ARG A 30 17.23 -3.77 5.39
N LYS A 31 16.32 -4.30 6.21
CA LYS A 31 16.44 -5.64 6.84
C LYS A 31 15.77 -6.71 6.00
N THR A 32 14.57 -6.43 5.50
CA THR A 32 13.70 -7.39 4.80
C THR A 32 14.05 -7.54 3.32
N LYS A 33 14.83 -6.62 2.74
CA LYS A 33 15.15 -6.51 1.30
C LYS A 33 13.91 -6.42 0.39
N ILE A 34 12.72 -6.22 0.96
CA ILE A 34 11.47 -6.03 0.21
C ILE A 34 11.58 -4.72 -0.57
N THR A 35 11.18 -4.78 -1.83
CA THR A 35 11.28 -3.65 -2.75
C THR A 35 9.91 -3.35 -3.34
N TYR A 36 9.40 -2.14 -3.10
CA TYR A 36 8.15 -1.64 -3.68
C TYR A 36 8.44 -0.70 -4.84
N ARG A 37 7.85 -1.01 -5.99
CA ARG A 37 7.92 -0.23 -7.23
C ARG A 37 6.54 0.30 -7.64
N PRO A 38 6.48 1.40 -8.40
CA PRO A 38 5.25 1.80 -9.06
C PRO A 38 4.73 0.66 -9.94
N GLY A 39 3.47 0.25 -9.72
CA GLY A 39 2.84 -0.87 -10.45
C GLY A 39 2.76 -2.18 -9.66
N ASP A 40 3.50 -2.31 -8.54
CA ASP A 40 3.42 -3.50 -7.70
C ASP A 40 2.03 -3.67 -7.07
N ARG A 41 1.54 -4.91 -7.02
CA ARG A 41 0.35 -5.28 -6.26
C ARG A 41 0.69 -5.47 -4.80
N ILE A 42 -0.11 -4.85 -3.92
CA ILE A 42 0.10 -4.92 -2.48
C ILE A 42 -1.21 -5.26 -1.77
N ARG A 43 -1.10 -5.96 -0.64
CA ARG A 43 -2.17 -6.15 0.34
C ARG A 43 -1.94 -5.18 1.48
N ALA A 44 -2.87 -4.26 1.69
CA ALA A 44 -2.84 -3.30 2.79
C ALA A 44 -4.16 -3.32 3.54
N ARG A 45 -4.14 -2.87 4.79
CA ARG A 45 -5.33 -2.68 5.62
C ARG A 45 -5.67 -1.20 5.70
N VAL A 46 -6.97 -0.91 5.66
CA VAL A 46 -7.49 0.43 5.91
C VAL A 46 -7.44 0.72 7.41
N THR A 47 -6.70 1.76 7.79
CA THR A 47 -6.56 2.19 9.19
C THR A 47 -7.52 3.31 9.53
N ALA A 48 -7.70 4.26 8.60
CA ALA A 48 -8.62 5.37 8.77
C ALA A 48 -9.19 5.80 7.41
N VAL A 49 -10.43 6.28 7.45
CA VAL A 49 -11.10 6.89 6.30
C VAL A 49 -11.62 8.23 6.78
N SER A 50 -11.28 9.30 6.08
CA SER A 50 -11.86 10.61 6.33
C SER A 50 -12.51 11.16 5.06
N LYS A 51 -13.68 11.77 5.25
CA LYS A 51 -14.36 12.55 4.22
C LYS A 51 -14.08 14.01 4.53
N PRO A 52 -13.22 14.69 3.76
CA PRO A 52 -13.08 16.13 3.90
C PRO A 52 -14.41 16.83 3.59
N ASP A 53 -14.49 18.09 3.99
CA ASP A 53 -15.66 18.97 3.87
C ASP A 53 -16.36 18.84 2.51
N PRO A 54 -17.69 18.97 2.41
CA PRO A 54 -18.42 18.89 1.14
C PRO A 54 -17.99 19.91 0.07
N THR A 55 -17.20 20.91 0.43
CA THR A 55 -16.58 21.87 -0.51
C THR A 55 -15.25 21.37 -1.11
N ALA A 56 -14.67 20.28 -0.59
CA ALA A 56 -13.45 19.64 -1.08
C ALA A 56 -13.40 19.38 -2.59
N PRO A 57 -14.46 18.84 -3.25
CA PRO A 57 -14.44 18.65 -4.71
C PRO A 57 -14.31 19.97 -5.47
N LYS A 58 -14.79 21.10 -4.92
CA LYS A 58 -14.63 22.43 -5.53
C LYS A 58 -13.21 22.99 -5.38
N ARG A 59 -12.40 22.46 -4.46
CA ARG A 59 -11.01 22.85 -4.19
C ARG A 59 -9.99 21.91 -4.84
N GLY A 60 -10.45 20.90 -5.58
CA GLY A 60 -9.57 19.89 -6.20
C GLY A 60 -9.01 18.87 -5.20
N GLU A 61 -9.57 18.79 -4.00
CA GLU A 61 -9.15 17.81 -3.00
C GLU A 61 -9.88 16.47 -3.18
N PRO A 62 -9.24 15.33 -2.84
CA PRO A 62 -9.88 14.03 -2.94
C PRO A 62 -11.09 13.95 -2.03
N ILE A 63 -12.23 13.52 -2.59
CA ILE A 63 -13.53 13.38 -1.91
C ILE A 63 -13.43 12.47 -0.67
N ILE A 64 -12.50 11.52 -0.70
CA ILE A 64 -12.24 10.58 0.39
C ILE A 64 -10.73 10.43 0.53
N ARG A 65 -10.21 10.61 1.75
CA ARG A 65 -8.83 10.30 2.11
C ARG A 65 -8.80 8.96 2.83
N ILE A 66 -8.08 7.99 2.26
CA ILE A 66 -7.94 6.66 2.83
C ILE A 66 -6.51 6.49 3.31
N ALA A 67 -6.34 6.28 4.62
CA ALA A 67 -5.06 5.92 5.21
C ALA A 67 -4.95 4.40 5.28
N LEU A 68 -3.87 3.87 4.72
CA LEU A 68 -3.57 2.46 4.61
C LEU A 68 -2.30 2.11 5.41
N SER A 69 -2.22 0.87 5.89
CA SER A 69 -1.04 0.31 6.57
C SER A 69 -0.78 -1.15 6.16
N CYS A 70 0.48 -1.53 6.11
CA CYS A 70 0.99 -2.88 5.81
C CYS A 70 1.77 -3.50 6.98
N ARG A 71 1.70 -2.92 8.19
CA ARG A 71 2.48 -3.41 9.35
C ARG A 71 2.00 -4.73 9.98
N GLN A 72 0.82 -5.22 9.58
CA GLN A 72 0.27 -6.44 10.16
C GLN A 72 0.81 -7.68 9.44
N PRO A 73 0.95 -8.82 10.15
CA PRO A 73 1.39 -10.06 9.52
C PRO A 73 0.46 -10.45 8.36
N GLY A 74 1.05 -10.89 7.24
CA GLY A 74 0.29 -11.26 6.03
C GLY A 74 -0.13 -10.08 5.14
N LEU A 75 0.29 -8.85 5.46
CA LEU A 75 0.20 -7.68 4.60
C LEU A 75 1.56 -7.36 3.95
N GLY A 76 1.54 -6.57 2.88
CA GLY A 76 2.74 -6.18 2.14
C GLY A 76 2.63 -6.45 0.65
N LYS A 77 3.76 -6.67 -0.01
CA LYS A 77 3.80 -6.99 -1.43
C LYS A 77 3.18 -8.36 -1.69
N ILE A 78 2.21 -8.41 -2.61
CA ILE A 78 1.70 -9.67 -3.13
C ILE A 78 2.61 -9.99 -4.30
N GLU A 79 3.58 -10.87 -4.07
CA GLU A 79 4.21 -11.57 -5.17
C GLU A 79 3.24 -12.68 -5.55
N GLU A 80 2.64 -12.59 -6.74
CA GLU A 80 1.99 -13.74 -7.37
C GLU A 80 3.07 -14.81 -7.51
N LYS A 81 3.15 -15.69 -6.51
CA LYS A 81 3.72 -17.01 -6.72
C LYS A 81 2.82 -17.70 -7.74
N GLU A 82 3.20 -17.65 -9.00
CA GLU A 82 2.89 -18.76 -9.91
C GLU A 82 3.62 -20.00 -9.36
N GLU A 83 3.09 -20.60 -8.29
CA GLU A 83 3.61 -21.85 -7.75
C GLU A 83 2.43 -22.66 -7.19
N GLU A 84 1.87 -23.48 -8.10
CA GLU A 84 1.59 -24.91 -7.85
C GLU A 84 0.69 -25.30 -6.65
N GLU A 85 -0.50 -24.70 -6.50
CA GLU A 85 -1.58 -25.31 -5.70
C GLU A 85 -2.48 -26.28 -6.50
N SER A 86 -1.96 -26.90 -7.58
CA SER A 86 -2.68 -27.87 -8.42
C SER A 86 -2.26 -29.33 -8.26
N ALA A 87 -1.39 -29.70 -7.31
CA ALA A 87 -1.03 -31.11 -7.12
C ALA A 87 -0.76 -31.48 -5.65
N LYS A 88 -1.82 -31.63 -4.85
CA LYS A 88 -1.91 -32.60 -3.74
C LYS A 88 -3.32 -32.63 -3.17
N THR A 89 -4.20 -33.39 -3.80
CA THR A 89 -5.28 -34.14 -3.15
C THR A 89 -5.58 -35.35 -4.01
#